data_AF-A0A659S0V4-F1
#
_entry.id   AF-A0A659S0V4-F1
#
_cell.length_a   1.000
_cell.length_b   1.000
_cell.length_c   1.000
_cell.angle_alpha   90.00
_cell.angle_beta   90.00
_cell.angle_gamma   90.00
#
_symmetry.space_group_name_H-M   'P 1'
#
loop_
_entity.id
_entity.type
_entity.pdbx_description
1 polymer ?
#
loop_
_entity_poly.entity_id
_entity_poly.type
_entity_poly.pdbx_seq_one_letter_code
_entity_poly.pdbx_strand_id
1 'polypeptide(L)' 'MAHKKAGGSTRNGRDSEAKRLGVKRFGGEAVLGGSLVGRQRGR' A
#
# COMPACT_ATOMS: atom_id res chain seq x y z
N MET A 1 -36.32 -28.47 -0.25
CA MET A 1 -35.29 -27.42 -0.39
C MET A 1 -34.15 -27.98 -1.23
N ALA A 2 -33.76 -27.33 -2.34
CA ALA A 2 -32.39 -27.34 -2.87
C ALA A 2 -32.33 -26.68 -4.27
N HIS A 3 -32.56 -25.36 -4.34
CA HIS A 3 -31.84 -24.55 -5.33
C HIS A 3 -30.79 -23.77 -4.56
N LYS A 4 -29.62 -24.38 -4.35
CA LYS A 4 -28.47 -23.64 -3.84
C LYS A 4 -27.90 -22.90 -5.04
N LYS A 5 -28.19 -21.59 -5.17
CA LYS A 5 -27.44 -20.69 -6.04
C LYS A 5 -25.96 -20.95 -5.76
N ALA A 6 -25.22 -21.44 -6.74
CA ALA A 6 -23.78 -21.58 -6.64
C ALA A 6 -23.19 -20.17 -6.58
N GLY A 7 -23.13 -19.60 -5.37
CA GLY A 7 -22.37 -18.39 -5.09
C GLY A 7 -20.90 -18.75 -5.23
N GLY A 8 -20.32 -18.39 -6.37
CA GLY A 8 -18.90 -18.56 -6.62
C GLY A 8 -18.11 -17.83 -5.55
N SER A 9 -17.42 -18.56 -4.68
CA SER A 9 -16.50 -18.00 -3.71
C SER A 9 -15.40 -17.25 -4.48
N THR A 10 -15.27 -15.96 -4.24
CA THR A 10 -14.20 -15.16 -4.81
C THR A 10 -12.85 -15.70 -4.33
N ARG A 11 -11.98 -16.09 -5.26
CA ARG A 11 -10.64 -16.64 -4.97
C ARG A 11 -9.55 -15.56 -4.85
N ASN A 12 -9.90 -14.30 -5.04
CA ASN A 12 -8.96 -13.18 -5.10
C ASN A 12 -9.32 -12.14 -4.02
N GLY A 13 -8.84 -12.37 -2.81
CA GLY A 13 -9.01 -11.47 -1.66
C GLY A 13 -7.71 -11.26 -0.87
N ARG A 14 -6.55 -11.50 -1.49
CA ARG A 14 -5.24 -11.28 -0.85
C ARG A 14 -4.78 -9.87 -1.13
N ASP A 15 -4.71 -9.06 -0.09
CA ASP A 15 -4.01 -7.79 -0.12
C ASP A 15 -2.82 -7.84 0.84
N SER A 16 -1.79 -7.05 0.56
CA SER A 16 -0.62 -6.90 1.42
C SER A 16 -0.69 -5.56 2.13
N GLU A 17 -0.22 -5.51 3.38
CA GLU A 17 -0.15 -4.26 4.13
C GLU A 17 0.60 -3.15 3.37
N ALA A 18 0.00 -1.96 3.39
CA ALA A 18 0.55 -0.80 2.70
C ALA A 18 1.86 -0.34 3.36
N LYS A 19 2.94 -0.25 2.58
CA LYS A 19 4.28 0.13 3.08
C LYS A 19 4.50 1.64 3.26
N ARG A 20 3.44 2.45 3.09
CA ARG A 20 3.43 3.93 3.19
C ARG A 20 4.59 4.60 2.43
N LEU A 21 4.82 4.14 1.21
CA LEU A 21 5.80 4.73 0.29
C LEU A 21 5.41 6.17 -0.06
N GLY A 22 6.37 6.91 -0.62
CA GLY A 22 6.16 8.28 -1.08
C GLY A 22 7.16 9.26 -0.46
N VAL A 23 7.03 10.50 -0.92
CA VAL A 23 7.82 11.64 -0.45
C VAL A 23 7.45 11.97 0.99
N LYS A 24 8.46 12.26 1.81
CA LYS A 24 8.34 12.57 3.24
C LYS A 24 8.73 14.01 3.54
N ARG A 25 9.58 14.61 2.71
CA ARG A 25 9.94 16.02 2.75
C ARG A 25 9.91 16.61 1.35
N PHE A 26 9.27 17.77 1.22
CA PHE A 26 9.12 18.49 -0.05
C PHE A 26 10.13 19.64 -0.14
N GLY A 27 10.29 20.21 -1.34
CA GLY A 27 11.23 21.33 -1.56
C GLY A 27 10.87 22.55 -0.71
N GLY A 28 11.87 23.11 -0.03
CA GLY A 28 11.69 24.27 0.85
C GLY A 28 11.44 23.93 2.32
N GLU A 29 11.28 22.66 2.67
CA GLU A 29 11.18 22.24 4.07
C GLU A 29 12.57 22.12 4.72
N ALA A 30 12.68 22.60 5.96
CA ALA A 30 13.89 22.41 6.76
C ALA A 30 14.04 20.92 7.15
N VAL A 31 15.23 20.35 6.90
CA VAL A 31 15.56 18.96 7.25
C VAL A 31 16.76 18.92 8.19
N LEU A 32 16.63 18.17 9.27
CA LEU A 32 17.75 17.84 10.14
C LEU A 32 18.57 16.72 9.52
N GLY A 33 19.88 16.68 9.82
CA GLY A 33 20.76 15.60 9.40
C GLY A 33 20.20 14.23 9.82
N GLY A 34 20.12 13.28 8.88
CA GLY A 34 19.53 11.95 9.11
C GLY A 34 18.03 11.85 8.84
N SER A 35 17.35 12.94 8.47
CA SER A 35 15.94 12.90 8.05
C SER A 35 15.77 12.24 6.68
N LEU A 36 14.73 11.41 6.54
CA LEU A 36 14.38 10.76 5.27
C LEU A 36 13.57 11.71 4.37
N VAL A 37 13.99 11.87 3.11
CA VAL A 37 13.29 12.74 2.14
C VAL A 37 12.18 11.98 1.40
N GLY A 38 12.35 10.68 1.14
CA GLY A 38 11.35 9.86 0.47
C GLY A 38 11.61 8.37 0.63
N ARG A 39 10.55 7.56 0.57
CA ARG A 39 10.63 6.11 0.63
C ARG A 39 10.02 5.52 -0.64
N GLN A 40 10.84 4.94 -1.49
CA GLN A 40 10.43 4.41 -2.79
C GLN A 40 10.74 2.92 -2.92
N ARG A 41 10.00 2.21 -3.79
CA ARG A 41 10.41 0.87 -4.25
C ARG A 41 11.37 1.05 -5.42
N GLY A 42 12.47 0.30 -5.39
CA GLY A 42 13.40 0.23 -6.51
C GLY A 42 12.71 -0.23 -7.79
N ARG A 43 13.42 -0.11 -8.92
CA ARG A 43 12.95 -0.62 -10.20
C ARG A 43 13.07 -2.14 -10.27
#